data_AF-F8A2E9-F1
#
_entry.id   AF-F8A2E9-F1
#
_cell.length_a   1.000
_cell.length_b   1.000
_cell.length_c   1.000
_cell.angle_alpha   90.00
_cell.angle_beta   90.00
_cell.angle_gamma   90.00
#
_symmetry.space_group_name_H-M   'P 1'
#
loop_
_entity.id
_entity.type
_entity.pdbx_description
1 polymer ?
#
loop_
_entity_poly.entity_id
_entity_poly.type
_entity_poly.pdbx_seq_one_letter_code
_entity_poly.pdbx_strand_id
1 'polypeptide(L)'
;MTTTNNGWPVVGESSVTRVHLADDPDGALVRSGDVAAALSWLVEQIHARVERVTKVNGWRSAAYNRQVGGARGSNHISGTALDVNGHLHPYEAGRLNASYGTGGWGEGGVRTVRAILAEADGLFAWGLDFTPGWRDAMHFDIAKGKTAADVAALVARIEEDDDMPLDPEQRIPVKGEAAKVLGTTKLTLGGMLGYAAADYRQNRRDNAKVLLQIADLKRTLGQPIDTKALAAEVVEQLADDLEDTVREAVAAGTDPSAIAVATVELLRKRLAS
;
A
#
# COMPACT_ATOMS: atom_id res chain seq x y z
N MET A 1 7.91 -28.44 -6.98
CA MET A 1 7.64 -27.14 -7.63
C MET A 1 8.94 -26.37 -7.70
N THR A 2 9.22 -25.64 -8.78
CA THR A 2 10.42 -24.79 -8.89
C THR A 2 10.26 -23.57 -7.98
N THR A 3 11.27 -23.24 -7.19
CA THR A 3 11.29 -22.06 -6.31
C THR A 3 12.27 -21.00 -6.82
N THR A 4 12.03 -19.75 -6.46
CA THR A 4 12.93 -18.60 -6.68
C THR A 4 14.01 -18.54 -5.59
N ASN A 5 14.93 -17.57 -5.69
CA ASN A 5 16.10 -17.44 -4.81
C ASN A 5 15.74 -17.24 -3.34
N ASN A 6 14.58 -16.62 -3.05
CA ASN A 6 14.08 -16.44 -1.69
C ASN A 6 13.31 -17.66 -1.14
N GLY A 7 13.09 -18.70 -1.95
CA GLY A 7 12.42 -19.94 -1.55
C GLY A 7 10.93 -20.01 -1.88
N TRP A 8 10.35 -18.98 -2.48
CA TRP A 8 8.94 -18.98 -2.85
C TRP A 8 8.69 -19.72 -4.17
N PRO A 9 7.53 -20.38 -4.34
CA PRO A 9 7.23 -21.08 -5.58
C PRO A 9 7.05 -20.09 -6.73
N VAL A 10 7.58 -20.43 -7.90
CA VAL A 10 7.29 -19.76 -9.17
C VAL A 10 5.79 -19.75 -9.41
N VAL A 11 5.23 -18.61 -9.82
CA VAL A 11 3.79 -18.47 -10.08
C VAL A 11 3.48 -17.99 -11.48
N GLY A 12 2.26 -18.28 -11.93
CA GLY A 12 1.68 -17.74 -13.16
C GLY A 12 0.79 -16.53 -12.89
N GLU A 13 0.24 -15.97 -13.96
CA GLU A 13 -0.59 -14.75 -13.95
C GLU A 13 -1.85 -14.88 -13.07
N SER A 14 -2.40 -16.08 -12.92
CA SER A 14 -3.56 -16.34 -12.04
C SER A 14 -3.28 -16.23 -10.55
N SER A 15 -2.02 -16.09 -10.13
CA SER A 15 -1.62 -16.01 -8.72
C SER A 15 -1.09 -14.63 -8.33
N VAL A 16 -1.23 -13.65 -9.22
CA VAL A 16 -0.81 -12.26 -8.98
C VAL A 16 -1.99 -11.32 -9.15
N THR A 17 -1.95 -10.21 -8.42
CA THR A 17 -2.91 -9.13 -8.51
C THR A 17 -2.18 -7.83 -8.83
N ARG A 18 -2.86 -6.90 -9.51
CA ARG A 18 -2.33 -5.56 -9.74
C ARG A 18 -2.61 -4.73 -8.51
N VAL A 19 -1.56 -4.14 -7.96
CA VAL A 19 -1.65 -3.15 -6.88
C VAL A 19 -1.20 -1.79 -7.42
N HIS A 20 -2.02 -0.78 -7.21
CA HIS A 20 -1.67 0.60 -7.49
C HIS A 20 -0.99 1.17 -6.24
N LEU A 21 0.29 1.51 -6.36
CA LEU A 21 1.13 1.86 -5.22
C LEU A 21 1.64 3.26 -5.41
N ALA A 22 1.61 4.05 -4.33
CA ALA A 22 2.13 5.41 -4.37
C ALA A 22 1.54 6.20 -5.55
N ASP A 23 2.36 6.93 -6.30
CA ASP A 23 1.92 7.73 -7.45
C ASP A 23 2.21 7.06 -8.80
N ASP A 24 2.38 5.73 -8.84
CA ASP A 24 2.50 4.99 -10.09
C ASP A 24 1.11 4.70 -10.68
N PRO A 25 0.71 5.34 -11.78
CA PRO A 25 -0.61 5.13 -12.38
C PRO A 25 -0.77 3.72 -12.95
N ASP A 26 0.32 3.06 -13.35
CA ASP A 26 0.27 1.74 -13.96
C ASP A 26 0.16 0.63 -12.91
N GLY A 27 0.67 0.88 -11.69
CA GLY A 27 0.80 -0.10 -10.63
C GLY A 27 1.72 -1.27 -10.98
N ALA A 28 1.83 -2.23 -10.06
CA ALA A 28 2.67 -3.41 -10.20
C ALA A 28 1.88 -4.70 -9.97
N LEU A 29 2.20 -5.76 -10.71
CA LEU A 29 1.70 -7.10 -10.39
C LEU A 29 2.50 -7.67 -9.23
N VAL A 30 1.85 -8.23 -8.22
CA VAL A 30 2.51 -8.91 -7.09
C VAL A 30 1.72 -10.16 -6.72
N ARG A 31 2.35 -11.09 -6.00
CA ARG A 31 1.65 -12.27 -5.49
C ARG A 31 0.48 -11.83 -4.63
N SER A 32 -0.71 -12.36 -4.92
CA SER A 32 -1.94 -12.01 -4.22
C SER A 32 -1.91 -12.38 -2.73
N GLY A 33 -2.84 -11.80 -1.96
CA GLY A 33 -2.96 -12.03 -0.51
C GLY A 33 -1.97 -11.20 0.30
N ASP A 34 -1.51 -11.72 1.43
CA ASP A 34 -0.67 -10.99 2.39
C ASP A 34 0.64 -10.48 1.79
N VAL A 35 1.17 -11.14 0.76
CA VAL A 35 2.37 -10.65 0.05
C VAL A 35 2.09 -9.32 -0.64
N ALA A 36 0.90 -9.16 -1.23
CA ALA A 36 0.49 -7.89 -1.82
C ALA A 36 0.41 -6.82 -0.73
N ALA A 37 -0.25 -7.08 0.39
CA ALA A 37 -0.38 -6.13 1.50
C ALA A 37 0.98 -5.71 2.07
N ALA A 38 1.89 -6.67 2.30
CA ALA A 38 3.23 -6.40 2.83
C ALA A 38 4.07 -5.56 1.85
N LEU A 39 4.08 -5.91 0.56
CA LEU A 39 4.81 -5.15 -0.45
C LEU A 39 4.21 -3.76 -0.67
N SER A 40 2.89 -3.61 -0.58
CA SER A 40 2.21 -2.31 -0.60
C SER A 40 2.68 -1.45 0.57
N TRP A 41 2.71 -2.00 1.79
CA TRP A 41 3.21 -1.27 2.95
C TRP A 41 4.64 -0.78 2.74
N LEU A 42 5.54 -1.63 2.24
CA LEU A 42 6.93 -1.26 2.00
C LEU A 42 7.05 -0.06 1.03
N VAL A 43 6.35 -0.11 -0.10
CA VAL A 43 6.40 0.94 -1.12
C VAL A 43 5.83 2.25 -0.58
N GLU A 44 4.74 2.20 0.19
CA GLU A 44 4.13 3.40 0.78
C GLU A 44 5.04 4.04 1.84
N GLN A 45 5.74 3.23 2.65
CA GLN A 45 6.74 3.75 3.59
C GLN A 45 7.89 4.46 2.86
N ILE A 46 8.38 3.89 1.75
CA ILE A 46 9.41 4.51 0.91
C ILE A 46 8.89 5.82 0.32
N HIS A 47 7.66 5.80 -0.23
CA HIS A 47 7.02 6.97 -0.81
C HIS A 47 6.89 8.13 0.18
N ALA A 48 6.44 7.84 1.40
CA ALA A 48 6.17 8.84 2.42
C ALA A 48 7.44 9.41 3.08
N ARG A 49 8.51 8.60 3.20
CA ARG A 49 9.65 8.91 4.09
C ARG A 49 10.98 9.10 3.37
N VAL A 50 11.11 8.63 2.13
CA VAL A 50 12.38 8.57 1.41
C VAL A 50 12.34 9.46 0.17
N GLU A 51 11.53 9.08 -0.80
CA GLU A 51 11.33 9.83 -2.04
C GLU A 51 9.99 9.46 -2.67
N ARG A 52 9.45 10.37 -3.49
CA ARG A 52 8.19 10.14 -4.20
C ARG A 52 8.36 8.96 -5.18
N VAL A 53 7.69 7.85 -4.88
CA VAL A 53 7.58 6.70 -5.80
C VAL A 53 6.61 7.01 -6.94
N THR A 54 7.11 6.95 -8.17
CA THR A 54 6.36 7.22 -9.41
C THR A 54 6.40 6.06 -10.40
N LYS A 55 7.26 5.06 -10.18
CA LYS A 55 7.31 3.85 -10.99
C LYS A 55 7.66 2.63 -10.15
N VAL A 56 6.87 1.56 -10.29
CA VAL A 56 7.07 0.29 -9.63
C VAL A 56 6.96 -0.84 -10.65
N ASN A 57 7.94 -1.74 -10.67
CA ASN A 57 7.87 -2.95 -11.50
C ASN A 57 7.81 -4.18 -10.61
N GLY A 58 6.83 -5.06 -10.84
CA GLY A 58 6.62 -6.26 -10.02
C GLY A 58 6.84 -7.56 -10.78
N TRP A 59 5.91 -8.48 -10.61
CA TRP A 59 5.93 -9.81 -11.19
C TRP A 59 6.16 -9.78 -12.70
N ARG A 60 6.94 -10.76 -13.14
CA ARG A 60 7.12 -11.09 -14.55
C ARG A 60 7.11 -12.59 -14.73
N SER A 61 6.52 -13.05 -15.83
CA SER A 61 6.56 -14.45 -16.21
C SER A 61 8.01 -14.94 -16.35
N ALA A 62 8.25 -16.23 -16.12
CA ALA A 62 9.58 -16.81 -16.28
C ALA A 62 10.15 -16.61 -17.70
N ALA A 63 9.28 -16.59 -18.71
CA ALA A 63 9.64 -16.33 -20.10
C ALA A 63 10.09 -14.86 -20.28
N TYR A 64 9.28 -13.89 -19.82
CA TYR A 64 9.62 -12.47 -19.91
C TYR A 64 10.87 -12.14 -19.10
N ASN A 65 11.03 -12.71 -17.89
CA ASN A 65 12.25 -12.58 -17.09
C ASN A 65 13.49 -12.99 -17.87
N ARG A 66 13.44 -14.13 -18.59
CA ARG A 66 14.56 -14.58 -19.42
C ARG A 66 14.83 -13.63 -20.58
N GLN A 67 13.77 -13.14 -21.24
CA GLN A 67 13.89 -12.21 -22.37
C GLN A 67 14.62 -10.92 -21.97
N VAL A 68 14.36 -10.38 -20.78
CA VAL A 68 15.00 -9.17 -20.27
C VAL A 68 16.35 -9.43 -19.57
N GLY A 69 16.92 -10.63 -19.70
CA GLY A 69 18.21 -10.99 -19.11
C GLY A 69 18.19 -11.21 -17.60
N GLY A 70 17.00 -11.37 -17.00
CA GLY A 70 16.87 -11.63 -15.57
C GLY A 70 17.41 -13.00 -15.15
N ALA A 71 17.88 -13.09 -13.90
CA ALA A 71 18.38 -14.33 -13.34
C ALA A 71 17.30 -15.44 -13.33
N ARG A 72 17.71 -16.71 -13.52
CA ARG A 72 16.79 -17.86 -13.55
C ARG A 72 15.96 -18.01 -12.27
N GLY A 73 16.53 -17.66 -11.12
CA GLY A 73 15.89 -17.70 -9.80
C GLY A 73 15.30 -16.37 -9.33
N SER A 74 15.07 -15.41 -10.24
CA SER A 74 14.54 -14.07 -9.89
C SER A 74 13.28 -14.13 -9.04
N ASN A 75 13.26 -13.36 -7.94
CA ASN A 75 12.13 -13.27 -7.02
C ASN A 75 10.91 -12.54 -7.63
N HIS A 76 11.08 -11.83 -8.76
CA HIS A 76 9.93 -11.33 -9.52
C HIS A 76 9.06 -12.46 -10.08
N ILE A 77 9.62 -13.64 -10.36
CA ILE A 77 8.87 -14.76 -10.96
C ILE A 77 7.91 -15.41 -9.94
N SER A 78 8.19 -15.28 -8.63
CA SER A 78 7.30 -15.70 -7.54
C SER A 78 6.29 -14.63 -7.13
N GLY A 79 6.40 -13.42 -7.69
CA GLY A 79 5.57 -12.26 -7.36
C GLY A 79 5.89 -11.66 -5.98
N THR A 80 7.07 -11.95 -5.44
CA THR A 80 7.48 -11.57 -4.08
C THR A 80 8.57 -10.51 -4.09
N ALA A 81 8.68 -9.75 -5.19
CA ALA A 81 9.68 -8.71 -5.37
C ALA A 81 9.12 -7.54 -6.18
N LEU A 82 9.66 -6.36 -5.91
CA LEU A 82 9.36 -5.10 -6.58
C LEU A 82 10.65 -4.33 -6.85
N ASP A 83 10.69 -3.63 -7.98
CA ASP A 83 11.69 -2.60 -8.26
C ASP A 83 11.03 -1.23 -8.12
N VAL A 84 11.55 -0.39 -7.23
CA VAL A 84 11.04 0.95 -6.95
C VAL A 84 11.90 1.99 -7.65
N ASN A 85 11.27 2.89 -8.41
CA ASN A 85 11.91 3.99 -9.13
C ASN A 85 13.19 3.57 -9.87
N GLY A 86 13.14 2.46 -10.62
CA GLY A 86 14.33 1.87 -11.26
C GLY A 86 15.12 2.82 -12.17
N HIS A 87 14.47 3.85 -12.70
CA HIS A 87 15.13 4.90 -13.49
C HIS A 87 16.06 5.81 -12.66
N LEU A 88 15.86 5.92 -11.34
CA LEU A 88 16.70 6.66 -10.40
C LEU A 88 17.75 5.75 -9.72
N HIS A 89 17.44 4.46 -9.60
CA HIS A 89 18.25 3.48 -8.85
C HIS A 89 18.74 2.32 -9.73
N PRO A 90 19.58 2.59 -10.74
CA PRO A 90 19.96 1.58 -11.71
C PRO A 90 20.83 0.48 -11.08
N TYR A 91 20.77 -0.70 -11.67
CA TYR A 91 21.53 -1.89 -11.31
C TYR A 91 23.05 -1.72 -11.49
N GLU A 92 23.86 -2.20 -10.53
CA GLU A 92 25.32 -2.02 -10.53
C GLU A 92 26.00 -2.61 -11.76
N ALA A 93 25.61 -3.83 -12.17
CA ALA A 93 26.23 -4.47 -13.33
C ALA A 93 25.96 -3.69 -14.65
N GLY A 94 24.93 -2.84 -14.66
CA GLY A 94 24.64 -1.92 -15.77
C GLY A 94 25.48 -0.63 -15.76
N ARG A 95 26.20 -0.34 -14.67
CA ARG A 95 27.08 0.83 -14.56
C ARG A 95 28.52 0.43 -14.84
N LEU A 96 29.01 0.76 -16.02
CA LEU A 96 30.43 0.63 -16.34
C LEU A 96 31.21 1.80 -15.72
N ASN A 97 32.13 1.51 -14.81
CA ASN A 97 33.18 2.42 -14.30
C ASN A 97 32.77 3.54 -13.32
N ALA A 98 31.61 3.45 -12.68
CA ALA A 98 31.22 4.38 -11.62
C ALA A 98 31.18 3.68 -10.26
N SER A 99 31.65 4.35 -9.20
CA SER A 99 31.41 3.90 -7.83
C SER A 99 29.91 3.82 -7.59
N TYR A 100 29.39 2.64 -7.28
CA TYR A 100 27.95 2.41 -7.12
C TYR A 100 27.37 3.06 -5.87
N GLY A 101 28.19 3.18 -4.80
CA GLY A 101 27.83 3.86 -3.56
C GLY A 101 26.46 3.44 -3.01
N THR A 102 25.56 4.41 -2.92
CA THR A 102 24.19 4.27 -2.40
C THR A 102 23.16 3.90 -3.47
N GLY A 103 23.57 3.58 -4.69
CA GLY A 103 22.66 3.23 -5.79
C GLY A 103 21.64 4.33 -6.13
N GLY A 104 22.00 5.60 -5.94
CA GLY A 104 21.13 6.76 -6.22
C GLY A 104 20.26 7.25 -5.06
N TRP A 105 20.13 6.50 -3.96
CA TRP A 105 19.28 6.88 -2.82
C TRP A 105 19.82 8.01 -1.93
N GLY A 106 21.11 8.36 -2.08
CA GLY A 106 21.85 9.17 -1.10
C GLY A 106 21.97 8.50 0.28
N GLU A 107 22.84 9.02 1.13
CA GLU A 107 23.07 8.42 2.46
C GLU A 107 21.84 8.53 3.37
N GLY A 108 21.12 9.66 3.30
CA GLY A 108 19.88 9.88 4.05
C GLY A 108 18.80 8.88 3.64
N GLY A 109 18.59 8.70 2.33
CA GLY A 109 17.61 7.74 1.83
C GLY A 109 17.98 6.30 2.21
N VAL A 110 19.26 5.93 2.10
CA VAL A 110 19.73 4.62 2.60
C VAL A 110 19.39 4.44 4.08
N ARG A 111 19.72 5.41 4.95
CA ARG A 111 19.40 5.29 6.39
C ARG A 111 17.91 5.12 6.65
N THR A 112 17.06 5.87 5.96
CA THR A 112 15.60 5.76 6.15
C THR A 112 15.06 4.43 5.62
N VAL A 113 15.51 3.96 4.47
CA VAL A 113 15.15 2.62 3.95
C VAL A 113 15.55 1.54 4.96
N ARG A 114 16.74 1.63 5.57
CA ARG A 114 17.15 0.68 6.62
C ARG A 114 16.22 0.67 7.82
N ALA A 115 15.76 1.84 8.25
CA ALA A 115 14.80 1.94 9.35
C ALA A 115 13.47 1.26 8.99
N ILE A 116 12.95 1.50 7.78
CA ILE A 116 11.73 0.84 7.28
C ILE A 116 11.89 -0.68 7.25
N LEU A 117 13.02 -1.19 6.73
CA LEU A 117 13.28 -2.64 6.69
C LEU A 117 13.40 -3.25 8.10
N ALA A 118 13.91 -2.48 9.07
CA ALA A 118 13.98 -2.90 10.47
C ALA A 118 12.59 -2.94 11.13
N GLU A 119 11.71 -1.97 10.84
CA GLU A 119 10.30 -1.97 11.30
C GLU A 119 9.53 -3.20 10.79
N ALA A 120 9.92 -3.75 9.64
CA ALA A 120 9.38 -4.99 9.09
C ALA A 120 9.98 -6.28 9.70
N ASP A 121 10.77 -6.19 10.78
CA ASP A 121 11.48 -7.31 11.43
C ASP A 121 12.24 -8.22 10.45
N GLY A 122 12.90 -7.59 9.48
CA GLY A 122 13.70 -8.27 8.47
C GLY A 122 12.88 -9.13 7.50
N LEU A 123 11.56 -8.90 7.37
CA LEU A 123 10.74 -9.57 6.36
C LEU A 123 11.26 -9.33 4.95
N PHE A 124 11.80 -8.14 4.69
CA PHE A 124 12.28 -7.73 3.38
C PHE A 124 13.81 -7.77 3.30
N ALA A 125 14.31 -8.14 2.12
CA ALA A 125 15.70 -7.93 1.72
C ALA A 125 15.77 -6.78 0.70
N TRP A 126 16.93 -6.14 0.64
CA TRP A 126 17.19 -5.05 -0.30
C TRP A 126 18.38 -5.38 -1.19
N GLY A 127 18.22 -5.23 -2.50
CA GLY A 127 19.25 -5.55 -3.49
C GLY A 127 20.51 -4.69 -3.37
N LEU A 128 20.48 -3.55 -2.65
CA LEU A 128 21.69 -2.80 -2.31
C LEU A 128 22.66 -3.61 -1.42
N ASP A 129 22.18 -4.66 -0.74
CA ASP A 129 23.00 -5.57 0.08
C ASP A 129 23.63 -6.73 -0.70
N PHE A 130 23.33 -6.86 -2.00
CA PHE A 130 23.96 -7.90 -2.78
C PHE A 130 25.46 -7.67 -2.90
N THR A 131 26.18 -8.73 -3.26
CA THR A 131 27.64 -8.67 -3.40
C THR A 131 28.05 -7.55 -4.38
N PRO A 132 29.12 -6.79 -4.09
CA PRO A 132 29.62 -5.78 -5.02
C PRO A 132 29.79 -6.33 -6.45
N GLY A 133 29.35 -5.55 -7.43
CA GLY A 133 29.19 -5.95 -8.83
C GLY A 133 27.78 -6.45 -9.17
N TRP A 134 26.96 -6.77 -8.17
CA TRP A 134 25.59 -7.28 -8.30
C TRP A 134 24.58 -6.52 -7.45
N ARG A 135 24.94 -5.35 -6.90
CA ARG A 135 23.99 -4.54 -6.12
C ARG A 135 22.89 -4.00 -7.01
N ASP A 136 21.66 -4.12 -6.55
CA ASP A 136 20.46 -3.66 -7.25
C ASP A 136 19.61 -2.79 -6.34
N ALA A 137 19.88 -1.48 -6.34
CA ALA A 137 19.32 -0.57 -5.35
C ALA A 137 17.82 -0.30 -5.53
N MET A 138 17.25 -0.53 -6.73
CA MET A 138 15.80 -0.47 -6.92
C MET A 138 15.08 -1.69 -6.34
N HIS A 139 15.78 -2.81 -6.15
CA HIS A 139 15.17 -4.12 -5.95
C HIS A 139 14.86 -4.41 -4.47
N PHE A 140 13.63 -4.74 -4.16
CA PHE A 140 13.18 -5.21 -2.84
C PHE A 140 12.43 -6.53 -2.97
N ASP A 141 12.66 -7.46 -2.05
CA ASP A 141 11.96 -8.74 -2.05
C ASP A 141 11.67 -9.26 -0.65
N ILE A 142 10.76 -10.23 -0.55
CA ILE A 142 10.61 -11.04 0.67
C ILE A 142 11.92 -11.80 0.91
N ALA A 143 12.54 -11.57 2.06
CA ALA A 143 13.85 -12.08 2.39
C ALA A 143 13.90 -13.61 2.34
N LYS A 144 15.06 -14.14 1.96
CA LYS A 144 15.28 -15.58 1.85
C LYS A 144 14.97 -16.30 3.17
N GLY A 145 14.12 -17.33 3.08
CA GLY A 145 13.72 -18.14 4.23
C GLY A 145 12.50 -17.60 4.98
N LYS A 146 12.02 -16.39 4.67
CA LYS A 146 10.72 -15.91 5.17
C LYS A 146 9.58 -16.61 4.46
N THR A 147 8.58 -17.02 5.24
CA THR A 147 7.45 -17.85 4.85
C THR A 147 6.17 -17.03 4.75
N ALA A 148 5.08 -17.64 4.26
CA ALA A 148 3.77 -17.02 4.28
C ALA A 148 3.31 -16.64 5.69
N ALA A 149 3.69 -17.40 6.72
CA ALA A 149 3.37 -17.08 8.11
C ALA A 149 4.11 -15.82 8.59
N ASP A 150 5.36 -15.63 8.17
CA ASP A 150 6.12 -14.40 8.50
C ASP A 150 5.50 -13.17 7.84
N VAL A 151 5.03 -13.32 6.59
CA VAL A 151 4.33 -12.25 5.86
C VAL A 151 3.01 -11.91 6.57
N ALA A 152 2.20 -12.93 6.89
CA ALA A 152 0.93 -12.76 7.59
C ALA A 152 1.11 -12.08 8.96
N ALA A 153 2.19 -12.41 9.69
CA ALA A 153 2.50 -11.78 10.96
C ALA A 153 2.79 -10.28 10.83
N LEU A 154 3.51 -9.84 9.79
CA LEU A 154 3.70 -8.42 9.53
C LEU A 154 2.36 -7.75 9.17
N VAL A 155 1.57 -8.37 8.29
CA VAL A 155 0.27 -7.82 7.87
C VAL A 155 -0.66 -7.64 9.08
N ALA A 156 -0.76 -8.65 9.94
CA ALA A 156 -1.56 -8.56 11.16
C ALA A 156 -1.11 -7.39 12.07
N ARG A 157 0.20 -7.16 12.22
CA ARG A 157 0.71 -6.02 13.00
C ARG A 157 0.37 -4.67 12.36
N ILE A 158 0.51 -4.57 11.03
CA ILE A 158 0.14 -3.35 10.31
C ILE A 158 -1.36 -3.06 10.51
N GLU A 159 -2.19 -4.10 10.48
CA GLU A 159 -3.62 -3.98 10.72
C GLU A 159 -3.94 -3.64 12.17
N GLU A 160 -3.24 -4.22 13.15
CA GLU A 160 -3.36 -3.85 14.57
C GLU A 160 -2.90 -2.41 14.86
N ASP A 161 -1.85 -1.93 14.20
CA ASP A 161 -1.37 -0.56 14.32
C ASP A 161 -2.36 0.44 13.69
N ASP A 162 -3.01 0.06 12.58
CA ASP A 162 -4.10 0.82 11.96
C ASP A 162 -5.38 0.78 12.84
N ASP A 163 -5.61 -0.32 13.57
CA ASP A 163 -6.73 -0.52 14.50
C ASP A 163 -6.43 -0.06 15.94
N MET A 164 -5.23 0.47 16.22
CA MET A 164 -4.90 1.00 17.53
C MET A 164 -5.93 2.06 17.93
N PRO A 165 -6.40 2.03 19.19
CA PRO A 165 -7.35 3.01 19.66
C PRO A 165 -6.73 4.40 19.52
N LEU A 166 -7.29 5.20 18.61
CA LEU A 166 -7.05 6.63 18.53
C LEU A 166 -7.04 7.20 19.96
N ASP A 167 -6.11 8.12 20.20
CA ASP A 167 -6.07 8.94 21.42
C ASP A 167 -7.50 9.33 21.81
N PRO A 168 -7.95 9.23 23.08
CA PRO A 168 -9.25 9.74 23.49
C PRO A 168 -9.61 11.13 22.94
N GLU A 169 -8.61 11.98 22.68
CA GLU A 169 -8.77 13.29 22.04
C GLU A 169 -8.97 13.23 20.52
N GLN A 170 -8.54 12.16 19.86
CA GLN A 170 -8.73 11.85 18.44
C GLN A 170 -9.94 10.93 18.17
N ARG A 171 -10.63 10.44 19.22
CA ARG A 171 -11.86 9.66 19.08
C ARG A 171 -13.04 10.55 18.72
N ILE A 172 -13.81 10.13 17.72
CA ILE A 172 -15.18 10.60 17.49
C ILE A 172 -16.09 9.84 18.48
N PRO A 173 -16.58 10.44 19.58
CA PRO A 173 -17.50 9.73 20.47
C PRO A 173 -18.82 9.47 19.75
N VAL A 174 -19.21 8.19 19.65
CA VAL A 174 -20.59 7.80 19.33
C VAL A 174 -21.36 7.81 20.65
N LYS A 175 -22.20 8.81 20.87
CA LYS A 175 -23.12 8.89 22.01
C LYS A 175 -24.56 8.75 21.52
N GLY A 176 -25.42 8.17 22.36
CA GLY A 176 -26.86 8.09 22.12
C GLY A 176 -27.33 6.77 21.49
N GLU A 177 -28.51 6.81 20.90
CA GLU A 177 -29.31 5.67 20.39
C GLU A 177 -28.53 4.69 19.50
N ALA A 178 -27.54 5.18 18.75
CA ALA A 178 -26.66 4.37 17.90
C ALA A 178 -25.88 3.29 18.70
N ALA A 179 -25.45 3.57 19.92
CA ALA A 179 -24.77 2.59 20.78
C ALA A 179 -25.72 1.51 21.31
N LYS A 180 -27.03 1.80 21.35
CA LYS A 180 -28.08 0.86 21.78
C LYS A 180 -28.51 -0.08 20.65
N VAL A 181 -28.59 0.42 19.43
CA VAL A 181 -28.98 -0.36 18.23
C VAL A 181 -27.89 -1.34 17.82
N LEU A 182 -26.61 -0.99 17.99
CA LEU A 182 -25.47 -1.81 17.55
C LEU A 182 -25.01 -2.86 18.57
N GLY A 183 -25.58 -2.92 19.77
CA GLY A 183 -25.33 -3.96 20.78
C GLY A 183 -23.87 -4.11 21.26
N THR A 184 -22.97 -3.22 20.86
CA THR A 184 -21.53 -3.39 21.00
C THR A 184 -20.95 -2.17 21.69
N THR A 185 -20.35 -2.40 22.86
CA THR A 185 -19.68 -1.35 23.63
C THR A 185 -18.23 -1.13 23.20
N LYS A 186 -17.69 -1.94 22.27
CA LYS A 186 -16.24 -1.99 21.98
C LYS A 186 -15.84 -2.52 20.57
N LEU A 187 -16.37 -1.98 19.47
CA LEU A 187 -15.75 -2.17 18.15
C LEU A 187 -15.71 -0.85 17.36
N THR A 188 -14.60 -0.61 16.68
CA THR A 188 -14.40 0.53 15.77
C THR A 188 -14.93 0.17 14.39
N LEU A 189 -15.43 1.17 13.65
CA LEU A 189 -15.92 1.01 12.28
C LEU A 189 -14.85 0.44 11.32
N GLY A 190 -13.57 0.65 11.64
CA GLY A 190 -12.42 0.07 10.94
C GLY A 190 -12.38 -1.46 10.98
N GLY A 191 -12.66 -2.05 12.15
CA GLY A 191 -12.71 -3.51 12.32
C GLY A 191 -13.88 -4.20 11.61
N MET A 192 -14.94 -3.47 11.25
CA MET A 192 -16.09 -4.03 10.49
C MET A 192 -15.86 -4.04 8.97
N LEU A 193 -14.95 -3.21 8.45
CA LEU A 193 -14.67 -3.07 7.01
C LEU A 193 -13.43 -3.84 6.53
N GLY A 194 -12.72 -4.52 7.44
CA GLY A 194 -11.50 -5.28 7.16
C GLY A 194 -11.63 -6.36 6.06
N TYR A 195 -12.84 -6.83 5.77
CA TYR A 195 -13.08 -7.84 4.71
C TYR A 195 -13.17 -7.26 3.28
N ALA A 196 -13.31 -5.93 3.11
CA ALA A 196 -13.34 -5.24 1.80
C ALA A 196 -12.05 -4.46 1.51
N ALA A 197 -10.99 -4.70 2.28
CA ALA A 197 -10.02 -3.68 2.62
C ALA A 197 -8.89 -3.44 1.61
N ALA A 198 -8.70 -4.20 0.53
CA ALA A 198 -7.65 -3.85 -0.43
C ALA A 198 -8.08 -2.67 -1.33
N ASP A 199 -9.20 -2.81 -2.01
CA ASP A 199 -9.74 -1.77 -2.92
C ASP A 199 -10.28 -0.56 -2.14
N TYR A 200 -10.90 -0.78 -0.97
CA TYR A 200 -11.36 0.32 -0.12
C TYR A 200 -10.20 1.13 0.49
N ARG A 201 -9.08 0.48 0.85
CA ARG A 201 -7.86 1.20 1.32
C ARG A 201 -7.24 2.02 0.19
N GLN A 202 -7.31 1.54 -1.06
CA GLN A 202 -6.85 2.26 -2.24
C GLN A 202 -7.71 3.51 -2.54
N ASN A 203 -9.04 3.36 -2.56
CA ASN A 203 -9.97 4.47 -2.83
C ASN A 203 -9.86 5.63 -1.81
N ARG A 204 -9.68 5.33 -0.51
CA ARG A 204 -9.44 6.40 0.49
C ARG A 204 -8.15 7.18 0.24
N ARG A 205 -7.11 6.51 -0.24
CA ARG A 205 -5.79 7.11 -0.50
C ARG A 205 -5.82 7.94 -1.79
N ASP A 206 -6.47 7.45 -2.83
CA ASP A 206 -6.61 8.16 -4.11
C ASP A 206 -7.47 9.43 -3.92
N ASN A 207 -8.55 9.34 -3.14
CA ASN A 207 -9.36 10.51 -2.79
C ASN A 207 -8.57 11.54 -1.94
N ALA A 208 -7.71 11.09 -1.02
CA ALA A 208 -6.82 11.99 -0.27
C ALA A 208 -5.78 12.69 -1.17
N LYS A 209 -5.28 12.00 -2.21
CA LYS A 209 -4.32 12.58 -3.17
C LYS A 209 -4.95 13.59 -4.11
N VAL A 210 -6.16 13.32 -4.61
CA VAL A 210 -6.94 14.26 -5.42
C VAL A 210 -7.15 15.58 -4.66
N LEU A 211 -7.33 15.52 -3.34
CA LEU A 211 -7.49 16.72 -2.53
C LEU A 211 -6.25 17.56 -2.35
N LEU A 212 -5.11 16.91 -2.13
CA LEU A 212 -3.83 17.60 -2.04
C LEU A 212 -3.52 18.26 -3.38
N GLN A 213 -3.85 17.60 -4.50
CA GLN A 213 -3.71 18.14 -5.84
C GLN A 213 -4.67 19.33 -6.09
N ILE A 214 -5.94 19.24 -5.70
CA ILE A 214 -6.91 20.35 -5.82
C ILE A 214 -6.52 21.53 -4.93
N ALA A 215 -6.07 21.29 -3.70
CA ALA A 215 -5.59 22.32 -2.80
C ALA A 215 -4.34 23.01 -3.35
N ASP A 216 -3.37 22.25 -3.90
CA ASP A 216 -2.19 22.81 -4.53
C ASP A 216 -2.54 23.60 -5.80
N LEU A 217 -3.46 23.10 -6.64
CA LEU A 217 -3.93 23.81 -7.83
C LEU A 217 -4.60 25.14 -7.47
N LYS A 218 -5.48 25.14 -6.46
CA LYS A 218 -6.12 26.37 -5.95
C LYS A 218 -5.09 27.35 -5.40
N ARG A 219 -4.04 26.86 -4.72
CA ARG A 219 -2.92 27.70 -4.25
C ARG A 219 -2.15 28.32 -5.40
N THR A 220 -1.83 27.55 -6.45
CA THR A 220 -1.15 28.03 -7.67
C THR A 220 -1.98 29.08 -8.41
N LEU A 221 -3.30 28.96 -8.39
CA LEU A 221 -4.22 29.90 -9.02
C LEU A 221 -4.53 31.13 -8.15
N GLY A 222 -3.91 31.27 -6.98
CA GLY A 222 -4.16 32.38 -6.05
C GLY A 222 -5.57 32.36 -5.46
N GLN A 223 -6.26 31.22 -5.52
CA GLN A 223 -7.61 31.07 -5.00
C GLN A 223 -7.58 30.75 -3.50
N PRO A 224 -8.49 31.33 -2.70
CA PRO A 224 -8.61 30.98 -1.29
C PRO A 224 -9.02 29.51 -1.15
N ILE A 225 -8.35 28.79 -0.25
CA ILE A 225 -8.67 27.40 0.08
C ILE A 225 -9.55 27.40 1.32
N ASP A 226 -10.83 27.09 1.14
CA ASP A 226 -11.70 26.72 2.25
C ASP A 226 -11.52 25.22 2.51
N THR A 227 -10.68 24.90 3.50
CA THR A 227 -10.38 23.52 3.88
C THR A 227 -11.59 22.79 4.46
N LYS A 228 -12.57 23.51 5.02
CA LYS A 228 -13.81 22.90 5.55
C LYS A 228 -14.74 22.51 4.41
N ALA A 229 -14.90 23.37 3.41
CA ALA A 229 -15.70 23.07 2.22
C ALA A 229 -15.09 21.92 1.40
N LEU A 230 -13.76 21.93 1.22
CA LEU A 230 -13.05 20.88 0.50
C LEU A 230 -13.15 19.52 1.23
N ALA A 231 -13.08 19.51 2.56
CA ALA A 231 -13.28 18.30 3.35
C ALA A 231 -14.73 17.78 3.28
N ALA A 232 -15.73 18.65 3.16
CA ALA A 232 -17.13 18.25 3.01
C ALA A 232 -17.41 17.59 1.65
N GLU A 233 -16.84 18.13 0.57
CA GLU A 233 -16.95 17.58 -0.80
C GLU A 233 -16.42 16.14 -0.90
N VAL A 234 -15.33 15.86 -0.17
CA VAL A 234 -14.70 14.54 -0.10
C VAL A 234 -15.54 13.53 0.64
N VAL A 235 -16.16 13.97 1.73
CA VAL A 235 -16.99 13.10 2.54
C VAL A 235 -18.24 12.71 1.78
N GLU A 236 -18.81 13.60 0.96
CA GLU A 236 -19.89 13.24 0.04
C GLU A 236 -19.39 12.28 -1.06
N GLN A 237 -18.23 12.54 -1.69
CA GLN A 237 -17.69 11.61 -2.69
C GLN A 237 -17.38 10.22 -2.11
N LEU A 238 -16.81 10.15 -0.91
CA LEU A 238 -16.57 8.89 -0.19
C LEU A 238 -17.87 8.21 0.25
N ALA A 239 -18.93 8.98 0.50
CA ALA A 239 -20.24 8.44 0.81
C ALA A 239 -20.88 7.81 -0.44
N ASP A 240 -20.76 8.45 -1.60
CA ASP A 240 -21.21 7.91 -2.88
C ASP A 240 -20.44 6.63 -3.26
N ASP A 241 -19.11 6.64 -3.14
CA ASP A 241 -18.26 5.47 -3.40
C ASP A 241 -18.58 4.30 -2.45
N LEU A 242 -18.88 4.60 -1.18
CA LEU A 242 -19.30 3.61 -0.18
C LEU A 242 -20.71 3.09 -0.48
N GLU A 243 -21.63 3.94 -0.93
CA GLU A 243 -22.97 3.54 -1.33
C GLU A 243 -22.93 2.58 -2.54
N ASP A 244 -22.12 2.87 -3.55
CA ASP A 244 -21.95 2.02 -4.73
C ASP A 244 -21.27 0.69 -4.38
N THR A 245 -20.21 0.71 -3.56
CA THR A 245 -19.55 -0.51 -3.07
C THR A 245 -20.51 -1.40 -2.28
N VAL A 246 -21.36 -0.79 -1.44
CA VAL A 246 -22.37 -1.51 -0.65
C VAL A 246 -23.48 -2.04 -1.56
N ARG A 247 -23.90 -1.28 -2.59
CA ARG A 247 -24.91 -1.70 -3.56
C ARG A 247 -24.43 -2.92 -4.37
N GLU A 248 -23.15 -2.97 -4.74
CA GLU A 248 -22.53 -4.13 -5.39
C GLU A 248 -22.43 -5.34 -4.45
N ALA A 249 -22.07 -5.13 -3.18
CA ALA A 249 -22.03 -6.19 -2.16
C ALA A 249 -23.43 -6.73 -1.80
N VAL A 250 -24.46 -5.89 -1.83
CA VAL A 250 -25.88 -6.27 -1.65
C VAL A 250 -26.38 -7.08 -2.85
N ALA A 251 -25.97 -6.74 -4.08
CA ALA A 251 -26.26 -7.56 -5.25
C ALA A 251 -25.64 -8.98 -5.16
N ALA A 252 -24.60 -9.14 -4.34
CA ALA A 252 -23.95 -10.41 -4.02
C ALA A 252 -24.54 -11.16 -2.79
N GLY A 253 -25.63 -10.65 -2.18
CA GLY A 253 -26.44 -11.40 -1.20
C GLY A 253 -26.00 -11.30 0.27
N THR A 254 -25.16 -10.33 0.63
CA THR A 254 -24.93 -9.97 2.05
C THR A 254 -25.86 -8.80 2.41
N ASP A 255 -26.19 -8.57 3.69
CA ASP A 255 -26.96 -7.38 4.14
C ASP A 255 -26.10 -6.40 4.97
N PRO A 256 -25.33 -5.48 4.32
CA PRO A 256 -24.59 -4.38 4.92
C PRO A 256 -25.36 -3.05 4.88
N SER A 257 -26.61 -3.05 4.39
CA SER A 257 -27.34 -1.84 3.99
C SER A 257 -27.64 -0.90 5.16
N ALA A 258 -27.96 -1.45 6.34
CA ALA A 258 -28.25 -0.67 7.54
C ALA A 258 -27.01 0.05 8.13
N ILE A 259 -25.81 -0.52 7.95
CA ILE A 259 -24.56 0.03 8.48
C ILE A 259 -24.07 1.19 7.61
N ALA A 260 -24.19 1.05 6.29
CA ALA A 260 -23.82 2.09 5.34
C ALA A 260 -24.70 3.34 5.50
N VAL A 261 -26.03 3.16 5.54
CA VAL A 261 -26.99 4.26 5.73
C VAL A 261 -26.75 4.99 7.05
N ALA A 262 -26.53 4.26 8.15
CA ALA A 262 -26.24 4.86 9.45
C ALA A 262 -24.90 5.62 9.48
N THR A 263 -23.90 5.16 8.72
CA THR A 263 -22.58 5.81 8.63
C THR A 263 -22.66 7.12 7.83
N VAL A 264 -23.35 7.11 6.70
CA VAL A 264 -23.55 8.31 5.86
C VAL A 264 -24.35 9.38 6.60
N GLU A 265 -25.42 9.02 7.32
CA GLU A 265 -26.20 9.98 8.10
C GLU A 265 -25.41 10.62 9.26
N LEU A 266 -24.50 9.85 9.89
CA LEU A 266 -23.65 10.35 10.97
C LEU A 266 -22.62 11.37 10.45
N LEU A 267 -22.03 11.11 9.28
CA LEU A 267 -21.09 12.01 8.62
C LEU A 267 -21.76 13.33 8.21
N ARG A 268 -22.95 13.25 7.60
CA ARG A 268 -23.76 14.42 7.22
C ARG A 268 -24.11 15.32 8.41
N LYS A 269 -24.54 14.74 9.54
CA LYS A 269 -24.89 15.50 10.75
C LYS A 269 -23.71 16.25 11.37
N ARG A 270 -22.49 15.73 11.28
CA ARG A 270 -21.30 16.39 11.85
C ARG A 270 -20.76 17.52 11.00
N LEU A 271 -20.91 17.44 9.68
CA LEU A 271 -20.44 18.49 8.77
C LEU A 271 -21.36 19.73 8.78
N ALA A 272 -22.63 19.55 9.15
CA ALA A 272 -23.60 20.63 9.31
C ALA A 272 -23.46 21.43 10.62
N SER A 273 -22.59 20.99 11.55
CA SER A 273 -22.27 21.69 12.81
C SER A 273 -20.93 22.44 12.78
#